data_AF-A0A538PB38-F1
#
_entry.id   AF-A0A538PB38-F1
#
_cell.length_a   1.000
_cell.length_b   1.000
_cell.length_c   1.000
_cell.angle_alpha   90.00
_cell.angle_beta   90.00
_cell.angle_gamma   90.00
#
_symmetry.space_group_name_H-M   'P 1'
#
loop_
_entity.id
_entity.type
_entity.pdbx_description
1 polymer ?
#
loop_
_entity_poly.entity_id
_entity_poly.type
_entity_poly.pdbx_seq_one_letter_code
_entity_poly.pdbx_strand_id
1 'polypeptide(L)' 'MVALKRELSLFDLTNIVVGAVIGSDIYVASALTASLVGPFSVVLWVVAGVMAMVLALIFAYSAYYVPKVGGPFAYVS' A
#
# COMPACT_ATOMS: atom_id res chain seq x y z
N MET A 1 -7.04 31.80 -7.16
CA MET A 1 -6.49 30.43 -7.09
C MET A 1 -7.60 29.50 -6.69
N VAL A 2 -7.88 28.47 -7.48
CA VAL A 2 -8.86 27.44 -7.11
C VAL A 2 -8.16 26.48 -6.15
N ALA A 3 -8.64 26.37 -4.92
CA ALA A 3 -8.14 25.40 -3.95
C ALA A 3 -8.77 24.02 -4.20
N LEU A 4 -8.03 22.94 -3.97
CA LEU A 4 -8.60 21.58 -4.03
C LEU A 4 -9.70 21.42 -2.98
N LYS A 5 -10.85 20.89 -3.40
CA LYS A 5 -11.92 20.49 -2.48
C LYS A 5 -11.54 19.17 -1.80
N ARG A 6 -11.59 19.13 -0.47
CA ARG A 6 -11.46 17.90 0.32
C ARG A 6 -12.77 17.12 0.29
N GLU A 7 -13.00 16.40 -0.80
CA GLU A 7 -14.23 15.61 -1.01
C GLU A 7 -14.00 14.09 -0.96
N LEU A 8 -12.75 13.63 -0.90
CA LEU A 8 -12.44 12.20 -0.83
C LEU A 8 -12.88 11.60 0.50
N SER A 9 -13.78 10.63 0.42
CA SER A 9 -14.21 9.80 1.55
C SER A 9 -13.16 8.73 1.88
N LEU A 10 -13.29 8.10 3.06
CA LEU A 10 -12.49 6.93 3.43
C LEU A 10 -12.63 5.79 2.39
N PHE A 11 -13.83 5.63 1.83
CA PHE A 11 -14.08 4.63 0.80
C PHE A 11 -13.30 4.93 -0.49
N ASP A 12 -13.30 6.19 -0.92
CA ASP A 12 -12.57 6.62 -2.12
C ASP A 12 -11.06 6.44 -1.92
N LEU A 13 -10.53 6.87 -0.77
CA LEU A 13 -9.12 6.71 -0.40
C LEU A 13 -8.71 5.24 -0.37
N THR A 14 -9.55 4.38 0.21
CA THR A 14 -9.28 2.93 0.27
C THR A 14 -9.24 2.33 -1.13
N ASN A 15 -10.21 2.65 -1.99
CA ASN A 15 -10.26 2.15 -3.36
C ASN A 15 -9.09 2.65 -4.20
N ILE A 16 -8.64 3.89 -4.01
CA ILE A 16 -7.44 4.41 -4.67
C ILE A 16 -6.21 3.57 -4.29
N VAL A 17 -6.03 3.28 -3.01
CA VAL A 17 -4.90 2.46 -2.53
C VAL A 17 -5.00 1.03 -3.05
N VAL A 18 -6.18 0.41 -2.99
CA VAL A 18 -6.42 -0.95 -3.51
C VAL A 18 -6.11 -1.01 -5.01
N GLY A 19 -6.59 -0.03 -5.78
CA GLY A 19 -6.32 0.05 -7.22
C GLY A 19 -4.84 0.25 -7.54
N ALA A 20 -4.13 1.05 -6.75
CA ALA A 20 -2.70 1.25 -6.90
C ALA A 20 -1.88 -0.03 -6.57
N VAL A 21 -2.32 -0.85 -5.62
CA VAL A 21 -1.65 -2.09 -5.21
C VAL A 21 -1.96 -3.26 -6.14
N ILE A 22 -3.21 -3.43 -6.57
CA ILE A 22 -3.62 -4.61 -7.35
C ILE A 22 -3.08 -4.59 -8.79
N GLY A 23 -2.69 -3.42 -9.34
CA GLY A 23 -2.32 -3.14 -10.74
C GLY A 23 -1.61 -4.24 -11.55
N SER A 24 -0.39 -3.96 -12.05
CA SER A 24 0.38 -4.97 -12.80
C SER A 24 1.01 -6.02 -11.88
N ASP A 25 1.23 -5.66 -10.62
CA ASP A 25 2.10 -6.37 -9.70
C ASP A 25 1.51 -7.69 -9.25
N ILE A 26 0.18 -7.83 -9.16
CA ILE A 26 -0.46 -9.12 -8.85
C ILE A 26 -0.10 -10.19 -9.88
N TYR A 27 0.02 -9.83 -11.16
CA TYR A 27 0.34 -10.76 -12.23
C TYR A 27 1.83 -11.10 -12.26
N VAL A 28 2.69 -10.08 -12.14
CA VAL A 28 4.14 -10.25 -12.22
C VAL A 28 4.68 -10.92 -10.96
N ALA A 29 4.29 -10.47 -9.77
CA ALA A 29 4.75 -11.05 -8.51
C ALA A 29 4.23 -12.48 -8.32
N SER A 30 3.00 -12.79 -8.73
CA SER A 30 2.49 -14.17 -8.68
C SER A 30 3.24 -15.09 -9.63
N ALA A 31 3.52 -14.66 -10.87
CA ALA A 31 4.31 -15.45 -11.80
C ALA A 31 5.75 -15.67 -11.30
N LEU A 32 6.38 -14.65 -10.72
CA LEU A 32 7.72 -14.75 -10.15
C LEU A 32 7.75 -15.67 -8.93
N THR A 33 6.85 -15.50 -7.97
CA THR A 33 6.81 -16.34 -6.76
C THR A 33 6.47 -17.80 -7.08
N ALA A 34 5.54 -18.04 -8.03
CA ALA A 34 5.21 -19.38 -8.48
C ALA A 34 6.37 -20.05 -9.25
N SER A 35 7.12 -19.30 -10.07
CA SER A 35 8.26 -19.87 -10.80
C SER A 35 9.45 -20.20 -9.89
N LEU A 36 9.64 -19.43 -8.81
CA LEU A 36 10.73 -19.67 -7.85
C LEU A 36 10.42 -20.78 -6.84
N VAL A 37 9.18 -20.87 -6.35
CA VAL A 37 8.83 -21.68 -5.16
C VAL A 37 7.60 -22.56 -5.38
N GLY A 38 7.03 -22.55 -6.59
CA GLY A 38 5.93 -23.42 -6.98
C GLY A 38 4.67 -23.19 -6.13
N PRO A 39 3.96 -24.27 -5.73
CA PRO A 39 2.74 -24.18 -4.92
C PRO A 39 2.93 -23.47 -3.56
N PHE A 40 4.15 -23.42 -3.03
CA PHE A 40 4.46 -22.75 -1.76
C PHE A 40 4.40 -21.21 -1.87
N SER A 41 4.32 -20.66 -3.09
CA SER A 41 4.14 -19.22 -3.35
C SER A 41 3.00 -18.57 -2.55
N VAL A 42 1.91 -19.30 -2.29
CA VAL A 42 0.78 -18.79 -1.49
C VAL A 42 1.22 -18.45 -0.06
N VAL A 43 2.07 -19.27 0.55
CA VAL A 43 2.60 -18.99 1.90
C VAL A 43 3.48 -17.74 1.88
N LEU A 44 4.30 -17.56 0.84
CA LEU A 44 5.11 -16.35 0.68
C LEU A 44 4.26 -15.11 0.48
N TRP A 45 3.14 -15.20 -0.25
CA TRP A 45 2.16 -14.11 -0.37
C TRP A 45 1.57 -13.72 0.99
N VAL A 46 1.24 -14.70 1.84
CA VAL A 46 0.75 -14.42 3.19
C VAL A 46 1.82 -13.71 4.01
N VAL A 47 3.07 -14.19 3.99
CA VAL A 47 4.19 -13.56 4.71
C VAL A 47 4.46 -12.14 4.20
N ALA A 48 4.47 -11.93 2.89
CA ALA A 48 4.63 -10.61 2.29
C ALA A 48 3.48 -9.66 2.68
N GLY A 49 2.25 -10.16 2.73
CA GLY A 49 1.09 -9.41 3.21
C GLY A 49 1.23 -8.99 4.68
N VAL A 50 1.75 -9.87 5.54
CA VAL A 50 2.04 -9.52 6.94
C VAL A 50 3.08 -8.40 7.04
N MET A 51 4.17 -8.49 6.27
CA MET A 51 5.19 -7.44 6.24
C MET A 51 4.63 -6.10 5.71
N ALA A 52 3.80 -6.16 4.67
CA ALA A 52 3.12 -4.99 4.13
C ALA A 52 2.16 -4.34 5.13
N MET A 53 1.43 -5.14 5.93
CA MET A 53 0.57 -4.62 7.00
C MET A 53 1.38 -3.89 8.08
N VAL A 54 2.54 -4.42 8.48
CA VAL A 54 3.43 -3.74 9.43
C VAL A 54 3.88 -2.38 8.87
N LEU A 55 4.28 -2.33 7.60
CA LEU A 55 4.62 -1.07 6.93
C LEU A 55 3.44 -0.10 6.88
N ALA A 56 2.25 -0.58 6.55
CA ALA A 56 1.04 0.23 6.51
C ALA A 56 0.71 0.85 7.89
N LEU A 57 0.89 0.10 8.98
CA LEU A 57 0.70 0.61 10.34
C LEU A 57 1.72 1.70 10.70
N ILE A 58 2.98 1.56 10.30
CA ILE A 58 4.01 2.59 10.48
C ILE A 58 3.58 3.87 9.77
N PHE A 59 3.17 3.77 8.50
CA PHE A 59 2.70 4.93 7.75
C PHE A 59 1.40 5.53 8.32
N ALA A 60 0.49 4.72 8.83
CA ALA A 60 -0.71 5.21 9.50
C ALA A 60 -0.37 6.02 10.77
N TYR A 61 0.59 5.54 11.56
CA TYR A 61 1.08 6.27 12.74
C TYR A 61 1.78 7.58 12.35
N SER A 62 2.64 7.56 11.32
CA SER A 62 3.30 8.78 10.82
C SER A 62 2.29 9.79 10.25
N ALA A 63 1.27 9.33 9.54
CA ALA A 63 0.21 10.18 9.00
C ALA A 63 -0.65 10.83 10.10
N TYR A 64 -0.83 10.13 11.23
CA TYR A 64 -1.44 10.71 12.43
C TYR A 64 -0.56 11.80 13.05
N TYR A 65 0.75 11.59 13.13
CA TYR A 65 1.68 12.56 13.73
C TYR A 65 1.94 13.79 12.84
N VAL A 66 2.00 13.62 11.51
CA VAL A 66 2.24 14.71 10.53
C VAL A 66 1.03 14.86 9.58
N PRO A 67 -0.08 15.50 10.00
CA PRO A 67 -1.34 15.54 9.25
C PRO A 67 -1.38 16.61 8.14
N LYS A 68 -0.22 17.01 7.60
CA LYS A 68 -0.11 18.05 6.57
C LYS A 68 0.07 17.48 5.17
N VAL A 69 1.04 16.60 5.01
CA VAL A 69 1.50 16.05 3.72
C VAL A 69 1.72 14.55 3.87
N GLY A 70 1.39 13.80 2.82
CA GLY A 70 1.54 12.36 2.79
C GLY A 70 2.88 11.90 2.20
N GLY A 71 3.24 10.66 2.51
CA GLY A 71 4.35 9.96 1.87
C GLY A 71 5.65 9.95 2.67
N PRO A 72 6.60 9.06 2.32
CA PRO A 72 7.79 8.81 3.15
C PRO A 72 8.66 10.06 3.36
N PHE A 73 8.84 10.87 2.31
CA PHE A 73 9.65 12.10 2.40
C PHE A 73 9.08 13.13 3.37
N ALA A 74 7.76 13.17 3.52
CA ALA A 74 7.09 14.06 4.48
C ALA A 74 7.24 13.59 5.93
N TYR A 75 7.56 12.32 6.17
CA TYR A 75 7.65 11.74 7.51
C TYR A 75 9.07 11.67 8.05
N VAL A 76 10.07 11.84 7.18
CA VAL A 76 11.50 11.75 7.53
C VAL A 76 12.16 13.15 7.61
N SER A 77 11.46 14.19 7.14
CA SER A 77 11.87 15.60 7.29
C SER A 77 11.60 16.14 8.69
#